data_AF-A0A1Q2Z0A7-F1
#
_entry.id   AF-A0A1Q2Z0A7-F1
#
_cell.length_a   1.000
_cell.length_b   1.000
_cell.length_c   1.000
_cell.angle_alpha   90.00
_cell.angle_beta   90.00
_cell.angle_gamma   90.00
#
_symmetry.space_group_name_H-M   'P 1'
#
loop_
_entity.id
_entity.type
_entity.pdbx_description
1 polymer ?
#
loop_
_entity_poly.entity_id
_entity_poly.type
_entity_poly.pdbx_seq_one_letter_code
_entity_poly.pdbx_strand_id
1 'polypeptide(L)'
;MWDILARHGVVPAIPYRLGFGRLSCMTCIFGTPALWATIRLIARAWFERVAGYERQFGCTIQRARSVRDLADRGIPYPAALAQPGLVAEALAPRWTGPIRTADWRLPAGAFGEAAGPA
;
A
#
# COMPACT_ATOMS: atom_id res chain seq x y z
N MET A 1 17.06 -5.78 -8.35
CA MET A 1 15.74 -5.59 -9.01
C MET A 1 15.52 -4.13 -9.42
N TRP A 2 15.66 -3.16 -8.53
CA TRP A 2 15.48 -1.74 -8.90
C TRP A 2 16.40 -1.28 -10.03
N ASP A 3 17.68 -1.68 -10.03
CA ASP A 3 18.63 -1.30 -11.07
C ASP A 3 18.25 -1.79 -12.47
N ILE A 4 17.60 -2.97 -12.58
CA ILE A 4 17.16 -3.48 -13.88
C ILE A 4 15.94 -2.69 -14.38
N LEU A 5 15.01 -2.32 -13.49
CA LEU A 5 13.90 -1.43 -13.84
C LEU A 5 14.40 -0.06 -14.29
N ALA A 6 15.39 0.50 -13.57
CA ALA A 6 16.02 1.76 -13.92
C ALA A 6 16.70 1.71 -15.28
N ARG A 7 17.53 0.68 -15.52
CA ARG A 7 18.26 0.47 -16.79
C ARG A 7 17.33 0.41 -17.99
N HIS A 8 16.15 -0.20 -17.85
CA HIS A 8 15.18 -0.32 -18.94
C HIS A 8 14.11 0.79 -18.95
N GLY A 9 14.16 1.71 -17.99
CA GLY A 9 13.20 2.79 -17.82
C GLY A 9 11.80 2.29 -17.49
N VAL A 10 11.64 1.12 -16.86
CA VAL A 10 10.33 0.57 -16.51
C VAL A 10 9.79 1.31 -15.29
N VAL A 11 8.58 1.87 -15.41
CA VAL A 11 7.94 2.63 -14.33
C VAL A 11 7.65 1.70 -13.15
N PRO A 12 8.08 2.05 -11.93
CA PRO A 12 7.72 1.27 -10.75
C PRO A 12 6.21 1.27 -10.54
N ALA A 13 5.63 0.10 -10.19
CA ALA A 13 4.21 -0.01 -9.91
C ALA A 13 3.77 1.01 -8.85
N ILE A 14 2.56 1.57 -9.01
CA ILE A 14 2.07 2.69 -8.20
C ILE A 14 2.20 2.43 -6.68
N PRO A 15 1.90 1.24 -6.13
CA PRO A 15 2.07 1.01 -4.69
C PRO A 15 3.50 1.25 -4.20
N TYR A 16 4.53 0.85 -4.95
CA TYR A 16 5.91 1.18 -4.57
C TYR A 16 6.15 2.70 -4.58
N ARG A 17 5.60 3.42 -5.54
CA ARG A 17 5.71 4.89 -5.62
C ARG A 17 4.98 5.59 -4.46
N LEU A 18 3.92 4.98 -3.93
CA LEU A 18 3.18 5.43 -2.75
C LEU A 18 3.82 5.02 -1.41
N GLY A 19 4.95 4.31 -1.42
CA GLY A 19 5.69 3.93 -0.22
C GLY A 19 5.47 2.50 0.25
N PHE A 20 4.65 1.70 -0.42
CA PHE A 20 4.45 0.30 -0.04
C PHE A 20 5.71 -0.51 -0.35
N GLY A 21 6.28 -1.18 0.66
CA GLY A 21 7.47 -2.03 0.52
C GLY A 21 7.28 -3.29 -0.32
N ARG A 22 6.03 -3.66 -0.56
CA ARG A 22 5.64 -4.87 -1.30
C ARG A 22 4.38 -4.65 -2.12
N LEU A 23 4.23 -5.46 -3.16
CA LEU A 23 3.03 -5.54 -3.96
C LEU A 23 2.25 -6.80 -3.58
N SER A 24 1.14 -6.62 -2.86
CA SER A 24 0.21 -7.67 -2.47
C SER A 24 -1.23 -7.20 -2.66
N CYS A 25 -2.21 -7.95 -2.14
CA CYS A 25 -3.56 -7.43 -1.99
C CYS A 25 -3.56 -6.11 -1.19
N MET A 26 -4.44 -5.18 -1.54
CA MET A 26 -4.58 -3.88 -0.87
C MET A 26 -4.75 -4.03 0.65
N THR A 27 -5.68 -4.90 1.07
CA THR A 27 -5.96 -5.24 2.47
C THR A 27 -5.33 -6.59 2.82
N CYS A 28 -3.99 -6.66 2.76
CA CYS A 28 -3.26 -7.91 2.97
C CYS A 28 -3.41 -8.45 4.40
N ILE A 29 -3.57 -9.77 4.54
CA ILE A 29 -3.58 -10.46 5.85
C ILE A 29 -2.25 -10.35 6.62
N PHE A 30 -1.17 -9.96 5.94
CA PHE A 30 0.14 -9.67 6.52
C PHE A 30 0.39 -8.16 6.67
N GLY A 31 -0.65 -7.33 6.59
CA GLY A 31 -0.53 -5.88 6.66
C GLY A 31 0.06 -5.40 7.99
N THR A 32 1.05 -4.51 7.90
CA THR A 32 1.67 -3.83 9.04
C THR A 32 0.81 -2.67 9.55
N PRO A 33 1.11 -2.10 10.73
CA PRO A 33 0.46 -0.88 11.20
C PRO A 33 0.49 0.26 10.17
N ALA A 34 1.65 0.56 9.57
CA ALA A 34 1.80 1.62 8.57
C ALA A 34 0.96 1.34 7.30
N LEU A 35 0.91 0.07 6.86
CA LEU A 35 0.03 -0.33 5.76
C LEU A 35 -1.43 -0.07 6.10
N TRP A 36 -1.94 -0.55 7.24
CA TRP A 36 -3.34 -0.36 7.62
C TRP A 36 -3.70 1.10 7.84
N ALA A 37 -2.79 1.90 8.41
CA ALA A 37 -2.96 3.35 8.53
C ALA A 37 -3.04 4.03 7.16
N THR A 38 -2.19 3.61 6.21
CA THR A 38 -2.22 4.12 4.83
C THR A 38 -3.51 3.74 4.12
N ILE A 39 -3.97 2.49 4.22
CA ILE A 39 -5.22 2.03 3.61
C ILE A 39 -6.43 2.76 4.21
N ARG A 40 -6.43 3.02 5.52
CA ARG A 40 -7.46 3.84 6.18
C ARG A 40 -7.52 5.25 5.61
N LEU A 41 -6.36 5.84 5.33
CA LEU A 41 -6.23 7.18 4.75
C LEU A 41 -6.72 7.22 3.30
N ILE A 42 -6.19 6.34 2.43
CA ILE A 42 -6.38 6.47 0.98
C ILE A 42 -7.60 5.70 0.46
N ALA A 43 -7.97 4.60 1.11
CA ALA A 43 -9.00 3.66 0.65
C ALA A 43 -10.00 3.34 1.78
N ARG A 44 -10.51 4.39 2.45
CA ARG A 44 -11.34 4.26 3.66
C ARG A 44 -12.51 3.28 3.52
N ALA A 45 -13.20 3.25 2.38
CA ALA A 45 -14.32 2.32 2.16
C ALA A 45 -13.85 0.85 2.23
N TRP A 46 -12.68 0.53 1.69
CA TRP A 46 -12.08 -0.80 1.77
C TRP A 46 -11.66 -1.14 3.20
N PHE A 47 -11.04 -0.19 3.89
CA PHE A 47 -10.68 -0.34 5.31
C PHE A 47 -11.90 -0.66 6.18
N GLU A 48 -12.96 0.14 6.07
CA GLU A 48 -14.17 -0.03 6.88
C GLU A 48 -14.90 -1.33 6.56
N ARG A 49 -14.81 -1.82 5.32
CA ARG A 49 -15.37 -3.12 4.94
C ARG A 49 -14.70 -4.27 5.70
N VAL A 50 -13.36 -4.31 5.71
CA VAL A 50 -12.62 -5.35 6.46
C VAL A 50 -12.90 -5.21 7.96
N ALA A 51 -12.84 -3.99 8.47
CA ALA A 51 -13.06 -3.71 9.87
C ALA A 51 -14.52 -3.95 10.31
N GLY A 52 -15.46 -3.95 9.37
CA GLY A 52 -16.85 -4.36 9.56
C GLY A 52 -16.99 -5.87 9.66
N TYR A 53 -16.26 -6.61 8.80
CA TYR A 53 -16.19 -8.08 8.88
C TYR A 53 -15.61 -8.57 10.20
N GLU A 54 -14.57 -7.92 10.74
CA GLU A 54 -14.02 -8.32 12.03
C GLU A 54 -15.07 -8.24 13.16
N ARG A 55 -15.93 -7.21 13.13
CA ARG A 55 -17.05 -7.10 14.09
C ARG A 55 -18.13 -8.13 13.83
N GLN A 56 -18.51 -8.33 12.57
CA GLN A 56 -19.59 -9.24 12.19
C GLN A 56 -19.25 -10.68 12.56
N PHE A 57 -18.01 -11.10 12.37
CA PHE A 57 -17.58 -12.49 12.60
C PHE A 57 -16.96 -12.70 13.98
N GLY A 58 -16.72 -11.63 14.75
CA GLY A 58 -16.13 -11.72 16.08
C GLY A 58 -14.67 -12.19 16.08
N CYS A 59 -13.97 -12.09 14.95
CA CYS A 59 -12.58 -12.50 14.81
C CYS A 59 -11.79 -11.48 13.96
N THR A 60 -10.47 -11.47 14.11
CA THR A 60 -9.58 -10.55 13.38
C THR A 60 -8.95 -11.23 12.18
N ILE A 61 -8.75 -10.49 11.09
CA ILE A 61 -8.02 -11.00 9.91
C ILE A 61 -6.51 -11.14 10.19
N GLN A 62 -6.06 -10.47 11.25
CA GLN A 62 -4.71 -10.46 11.77
C GLN A 62 -4.64 -11.30 13.05
N ARG A 63 -3.50 -11.92 13.35
CA ARG A 63 -3.39 -12.88 14.46
C ARG A 63 -3.63 -12.29 15.86
N ALA A 64 -3.20 -11.05 16.09
CA ALA A 64 -3.10 -10.50 17.44
C ALA A 64 -3.95 -9.25 17.69
N ARG A 65 -4.35 -8.51 16.66
CA ARG A 65 -4.94 -7.17 16.78
C ARG A 65 -5.97 -6.96 15.67
N SER A 66 -6.96 -6.12 15.91
CA SER A 66 -7.90 -5.69 14.86
C SER A 66 -7.21 -4.75 13.86
N VAL A 67 -7.79 -4.60 12.66
CA VAL A 67 -7.26 -3.64 11.68
C VAL A 67 -7.38 -2.19 12.15
N ARG A 68 -8.31 -1.89 13.07
CA ARG A 68 -8.42 -0.57 13.71
C ARG A 68 -7.26 -0.31 14.68
N ASP A 69 -6.99 -1.24 15.59
CA ASP A 69 -5.86 -1.13 16.53
C ASP A 69 -4.52 -1.04 15.78
N LEU A 70 -4.36 -1.77 14.67
CA LEU A 70 -3.18 -1.63 13.81
C LEU A 70 -3.09 -0.25 13.13
N ALA A 71 -4.19 0.24 12.55
CA ALA A 71 -4.20 1.54 11.90
C ALA A 71 -3.99 2.71 12.88
N ASP A 72 -4.44 2.60 14.13
CA ASP A 72 -4.22 3.60 15.17
C ASP A 72 -2.76 3.67 15.62
N ARG A 73 -2.04 2.56 15.54
CA ARG A 73 -0.60 2.48 15.87
C ARG A 73 0.31 2.86 14.69
N GLY A 74 -0.24 2.86 13.48
CA GLY A 74 0.51 3.09 12.26
C GLY A 74 0.57 4.57 11.88
N ILE A 75 1.65 4.94 11.18
CA ILE A 75 1.76 6.23 10.50
C ILE A 75 1.62 5.94 8.99
N PRO A 76 0.71 6.63 8.26
CA PRO A 76 0.61 6.47 6.83
C PRO A 76 1.93 6.76 6.12
N TYR A 77 2.20 6.07 5.00
CA TYR A 77 3.42 6.31 4.24
C TYR A 77 3.49 7.78 3.77
N PRO A 78 4.61 8.49 4.00
CA PRO A 78 4.74 9.91 3.63
C PRO A 78 4.46 10.17 2.15
N ALA A 79 4.87 9.23 1.27
CA ALA A 79 4.64 9.33 -0.16
C ALA A 79 3.15 9.29 -0.55
N ALA A 80 2.31 8.58 0.21
CA ALA A 80 0.86 8.56 -0.01
C ALA A 80 0.19 9.86 0.45
N LEU A 81 0.69 10.49 1.52
CA LEU A 81 0.24 11.82 1.97
C LEU A 81 0.62 12.92 0.97
N ALA A 82 1.84 12.87 0.44
CA ALA A 82 2.38 13.91 -0.42
C ALA A 82 1.89 13.85 -1.88
N GLN A 83 1.29 12.74 -2.32
CA GLN A 83 0.94 12.52 -3.73
C GLN A 83 -0.53 12.12 -3.94
N PRO A 84 -1.50 13.03 -3.67
CA PRO A 84 -2.93 12.73 -3.81
C PRO A 84 -3.33 12.34 -5.25
N GLY A 85 -2.68 12.91 -6.27
CA GLY A 85 -2.93 12.52 -7.67
C GLY A 85 -2.54 11.07 -7.96
N LEU A 86 -1.42 10.61 -7.39
CA LEU A 86 -0.97 9.23 -7.52
C LEU A 86 -1.86 8.26 -6.73
N VAL A 87 -2.41 8.72 -5.60
CA VAL A 87 -3.43 7.98 -4.85
C VAL A 87 -4.70 7.80 -5.70
N ALA A 88 -5.17 8.86 -6.35
CA ALA A 88 -6.33 8.77 -7.25
C ALA A 88 -6.08 7.78 -8.40
N GLU A 89 -4.89 7.80 -8.99
CA GLU A 89 -4.47 6.85 -10.03
C GLU A 89 -4.43 5.40 -9.51
N ALA A 90 -3.95 5.18 -8.28
CA ALA A 90 -3.90 3.86 -7.66
C ALA A 90 -5.29 3.24 -7.42
N LEU A 91 -6.29 4.09 -7.17
CA LEU A 91 -7.67 3.69 -6.87
C LEU A 91 -8.57 3.69 -8.11
N ALA A 92 -8.06 4.15 -9.25
CA ALA A 92 -8.79 4.12 -10.49
C ALA A 92 -9.05 2.66 -10.92
N PRO A 93 -10.26 2.34 -11.44
CA PRO A 93 -10.59 0.99 -11.89
C PRO A 93 -9.77 0.56 -13.12
N ARG A 94 -9.16 1.51 -13.83
CA ARG A 94 -8.29 1.27 -14.97
C ARG A 94 -7.08 2.19 -14.87
N TRP A 95 -5.90 1.62 -15.03
CA TRP A 95 -4.67 2.36 -15.14
C TRP A 95 -4.38 2.68 -16.62
N THR A 96 -4.03 3.93 -16.91
CA THR A 96 -3.76 4.42 -18.27
C THR A 96 -2.39 5.12 -18.38
N GLY A 97 -1.55 5.00 -17.35
CA GLY A 97 -0.22 5.59 -17.34
C GLY A 97 0.77 4.89 -18.28
N PRO A 98 1.96 5.48 -18.48
CA PRO A 98 3.00 4.90 -19.30
C PRO A 98 3.72 3.75 -18.58
N ILE A 99 4.10 2.70 -19.31
CA ILE A 99 4.90 1.58 -18.78
C ILE A 99 6.39 1.94 -18.68
N ARG A 100 6.86 2.91 -19.48
CA ARG A 100 8.26 3.37 -19.52
C ARG A 100 8.39 4.86 -19.24
N THR A 101 9.51 5.26 -18.67
CA THR A 101 9.89 6.65 -18.39
C THR A 101 11.38 6.88 -18.62
N ALA A 102 11.75 8.07 -19.09
CA ALA A 102 13.14 8.53 -19.12
C ALA A 102 13.60 9.07 -17.76
N ASP A 103 12.67 9.60 -16.96
CA ASP A 103 12.93 10.21 -15.65
C ASP A 103 12.76 9.19 -14.53
N TRP A 104 13.47 8.08 -14.62
CA TRP A 104 13.34 7.01 -13.65
C TRP A 104 13.87 7.46 -12.27
N ARG A 105 13.09 7.19 -11.22
CA ARG A 105 13.47 7.45 -9.82
C ARG A 105 13.19 6.22 -8.97
N LEU A 106 14.07 5.99 -7.99
CA LEU A 106 13.85 4.95 -6.99
C LEU A 106 12.55 5.25 -6.24
N PRO A 107 11.56 4.34 -6.21
CA PRO A 107 10.27 4.61 -5.60
C PRO A 107 10.40 4.64 -4.07
N ALA A 108 9.51 5.38 -3.40
CA ALA A 108 9.54 5.56 -1.94
C ALA A 108 9.43 4.23 -1.15
N GLY A 109 8.79 3.21 -1.73
CA GLY A 109 8.68 1.87 -1.16
C GLY A 109 9.85 0.94 -1.47
N ALA A 110 10.88 1.41 -2.19
CA ALA A 110 12.07 0.60 -2.40
C ALA A 110 12.73 0.27 -1.06
N PHE A 111 13.00 -1.02 -0.83
CA PHE A 111 13.56 -1.52 0.43
C PHE A 111 12.69 -1.18 1.66
N GLY A 112 11.38 -1.01 1.45
CA GLY A 112 10.41 -0.82 2.53
C GLY A 112 10.21 -2.08 3.38
N GLU A 113 9.20 -2.03 4.25
CA GLU A 113 8.97 -3.05 5.29
C GLU A 113 8.95 -4.49 4.76
N ALA A 114 9.73 -5.37 5.41
CA ALA A 114 9.76 -6.80 5.15
C ALA A 114 8.61 -7.50 5.90
N ALA A 115 7.38 -7.26 5.47
CA ALA A 115 6.19 -7.94 6.00
C ALA A 115 5.74 -9.07 5.07
N GLY A 116 5.42 -10.25 5.61
CA GLY A 116 5.07 -11.41 4.81
C GLY A 116 4.82 -12.67 5.65
N PRO A 117 4.47 -13.79 5.00
CA PRO A 117 4.47 -15.08 5.67
C PRO A 117 5.87 -15.36 6.24
N ALA A 118 5.90 -15.85 7.48
CA ALA A 118 7.08 -16.36 8.16
C ALA A 118 6.97 -17.87 8.27
#